data_AF-A0A8T3WYA0-F1
#
_entry.id   AF-A0A8T3WYA0-F1
#
_cell.length_a   1.000
_cell.length_b   1.000
_cell.length_c   1.000
_cell.angle_alpha   90.00
_cell.angle_beta   90.00
_cell.angle_gamma   90.00
#
_symmetry.space_group_name_H-M   'P 1'
#
loop_
_entity.id
_entity.type
_entity.pdbx_description
1 polymer ?
#
loop_
_entity_poly.entity_id
_entity_poly.type
_entity_poly.pdbx_seq_one_letter_code
_entity_poly.pdbx_strand_id
1 'polypeptide(L)'
;MTSVKILSEKPISIGELKDDLESIQKRDGELGFRSNKTLEYLNQFVGTENRKDLVKKLQALNIPRLKDTHIIKIADFMPTKVEELKIVLQGYPITINNDNLKKICSTVEESSGKK
;
A
#
# COMPACT_ATOMS: atom_id res chain seq x y z
N MET A 1 -6.02 33.15 -10.86
CA MET A 1 -5.67 31.73 -10.67
C MET A 1 -4.40 31.68 -9.84
N THR A 2 -4.52 31.44 -8.53
CA THR A 2 -3.36 31.31 -7.65
C THR A 2 -2.62 30.04 -8.02
N SER A 3 -1.34 30.14 -8.41
CA SER A 3 -0.54 28.98 -8.80
C SER A 3 -0.17 28.18 -7.55
N VAL A 4 -0.88 27.08 -7.32
CA VAL A 4 -0.52 26.13 -6.26
C VAL A 4 0.74 25.39 -6.67
N LYS A 5 1.78 25.38 -5.81
CA LYS A 5 3.02 24.63 -6.02
C LYS A 5 3.04 23.42 -5.09
N ILE A 6 3.25 22.23 -5.65
CA ILE A 6 3.45 21.01 -4.86
C ILE A 6 4.85 21.06 -4.24
N LEU A 7 4.93 21.01 -2.91
CA LEU A 7 6.19 20.98 -2.17
C LEU A 7 6.69 19.54 -1.94
N SER A 8 5.76 18.61 -1.72
CA SER A 8 6.04 17.19 -1.50
C SER A 8 4.79 16.38 -1.81
N GLU A 9 4.99 15.17 -2.31
CA GLU A 9 3.94 14.16 -2.50
C GLU A 9 4.48 12.80 -2.05
N LYS A 10 3.59 11.97 -1.52
CA LYS A 10 3.90 10.59 -1.14
C LYS A 10 2.70 9.70 -1.45
N PRO A 11 2.92 8.48 -1.95
CA PRO A 11 1.84 7.50 -2.06
C PRO A 11 1.37 7.08 -0.67
N ILE A 12 0.09 6.76 -0.55
CA ILE A 12 -0.53 6.20 0.65
C ILE A 12 -1.18 4.87 0.30
N SER A 13 -1.18 3.94 1.26
CA SER A 13 -1.83 2.63 1.13
C SER A 13 -3.35 2.72 1.27
N ILE A 14 -4.05 1.68 0.82
CA ILE A 14 -5.50 1.57 1.02
C ILE A 14 -5.88 1.54 2.51
N GLY A 15 -5.00 1.00 3.36
CA GLY A 15 -5.19 1.00 4.81
C GLY A 15 -5.05 2.39 5.42
N GLU A 16 -4.03 3.14 5.02
CA GLU A 16 -3.85 4.54 5.45
C GLU A 16 -5.02 5.42 4.99
N LEU A 17 -5.45 5.30 3.74
CA LEU A 17 -6.58 6.06 3.23
C LEU A 17 -7.88 5.76 3.98
N LYS A 18 -8.09 4.50 4.40
CA LYS A 18 -9.25 4.12 5.21
C LYS A 18 -9.21 4.82 6.57
N ASP A 19 -8.08 4.75 7.28
CA ASP A 19 -7.88 5.43 8.56
C ASP A 19 -8.12 6.94 8.44
N ASP A 20 -7.65 7.55 7.35
CA ASP A 20 -7.80 8.99 7.08
C ASP A 20 -9.26 9.38 6.85
N LEU A 21 -9.99 8.61 6.01
CA LEU A 21 -11.42 8.87 5.74
C LEU A 21 -12.29 8.66 6.99
N GLU A 22 -12.02 7.63 7.79
CA GLU A 22 -12.72 7.43 9.07
C GLU A 22 -12.45 8.57 10.05
N SER A 23 -11.21 9.07 10.08
CA SER A 23 -10.82 10.20 10.93
C SER A 23 -11.50 11.51 10.50
N ILE A 24 -11.57 11.75 9.18
CA ILE A 24 -12.29 12.89 8.61
C ILE A 24 -13.79 12.79 8.93
N GLN A 25 -14.40 11.62 8.75
CA GLN A 25 -15.81 11.40 9.06
C GLN A 25 -16.12 11.66 10.54
N LYS A 26 -15.26 11.20 11.46
CA LYS A 26 -15.39 11.46 12.90
C LYS A 26 -15.27 12.94 13.26
N ARG A 27 -14.41 13.70 12.56
CA ARG A 27 -14.14 15.11 12.82
C ARG A 27 -15.20 16.04 12.22
N ASP A 28 -15.57 15.79 10.97
CA ASP A 28 -16.34 16.71 10.13
C ASP A 28 -17.79 16.26 9.91
N GLY A 29 -18.15 15.03 10.31
CA GLY A 29 -19.47 14.45 10.13
C GLY A 29 -19.60 13.65 8.83
N GLU A 30 -20.68 13.84 8.10
CA GLU A 30 -20.96 13.04 6.89
C GLU A 30 -19.94 13.33 5.77
N LEU A 31 -19.36 12.27 5.20
CA LEU A 31 -18.48 12.40 4.04
C LEU A 31 -19.30 12.76 2.78
N GLY A 32 -18.69 13.48 1.85
CA GLY A 32 -19.29 13.68 0.54
C GLY A 32 -19.50 12.36 -0.23
N PHE A 33 -20.41 12.36 -1.21
CA PHE A 33 -20.80 11.16 -1.97
C PHE A 33 -19.62 10.31 -2.47
N ARG A 34 -18.61 10.93 -3.08
CA ARG A 34 -17.43 10.22 -3.62
C ARG A 34 -16.59 9.59 -2.51
N SER A 35 -16.34 10.34 -1.43
CA SER A 35 -15.58 9.87 -0.29
C SER A 35 -16.29 8.73 0.43
N ASN A 36 -17.62 8.79 0.55
CA ASN A 36 -18.43 7.68 1.05
C ASN A 36 -18.29 6.43 0.17
N LYS A 37 -18.39 6.57 -1.15
CA LYS A 37 -18.19 5.42 -2.07
C LYS A 37 -16.78 4.84 -1.99
N THR A 38 -15.75 5.66 -1.80
CA THR A 38 -14.39 5.19 -1.55
C THR A 38 -14.30 4.45 -0.22
N LEU A 39 -14.89 4.96 0.86
CA LEU A 39 -14.88 4.28 2.15
C LEU A 39 -15.63 2.95 2.11
N GLU A 40 -16.77 2.87 1.39
CA GLU A 40 -17.47 1.61 1.13
C GLU A 40 -16.56 0.57 0.44
N TYR A 41 -15.82 0.98 -0.59
CA TYR A 41 -14.83 0.13 -1.24
C TYR A 41 -13.73 -0.30 -0.26
N LEU A 42 -13.14 0.63 0.48
CA LEU A 42 -12.05 0.32 1.41
C LEU A 42 -12.48 -0.63 2.52
N ASN A 43 -13.73 -0.55 2.99
CA ASN A 43 -14.28 -1.47 3.97
C ASN A 43 -14.38 -2.92 3.49
N GLN A 44 -14.43 -3.15 2.18
CA GLN A 44 -14.47 -4.49 1.59
C GLN A 44 -13.07 -5.06 1.33
N PHE A 45 -12.10 -4.20 1.02
CA PHE A 45 -10.77 -4.61 0.55
C PHE A 45 -9.67 -4.51 1.59
N VAL A 46 -9.84 -3.70 2.63
CA VAL A 46 -8.87 -3.55 3.72
C VAL A 46 -9.21 -4.56 4.82
N GLY A 47 -8.34 -5.57 5.00
CA GLY A 47 -8.42 -6.54 6.10
C GLY A 47 -7.86 -5.99 7.42
N THR A 48 -7.57 -6.89 8.35
CA THR A 48 -7.10 -6.56 9.72
C THR A 48 -5.57 -6.48 9.82
N GLU A 49 -4.86 -6.87 8.77
CA GLU A 49 -3.40 -6.75 8.66
C GLU A 49 -2.86 -5.35 8.94
N ASN A 50 -1.73 -5.28 9.65
CA ASN A 50 -1.05 -4.02 9.91
C ASN A 50 -0.19 -3.60 8.71
N ARG A 51 -0.83 -2.95 7.72
CA ARG A 51 -0.18 -2.50 6.48
C ARG A 51 0.91 -1.45 6.73
N LYS A 52 0.76 -0.58 7.74
CA LYS A 52 1.78 0.40 8.14
C LYS A 52 3.08 -0.28 8.60
N ASP A 53 2.96 -1.36 9.35
CA ASP A 53 4.11 -2.17 9.77
C ASP A 53 4.76 -2.89 8.57
N LEU A 54 3.94 -3.46 7.68
CA LEU A 54 4.43 -4.10 6.45
C LEU A 54 5.22 -3.12 5.56
N VAL A 55 4.72 -1.90 5.35
CA VAL A 55 5.43 -0.86 4.57
C VAL A 55 6.81 -0.59 5.16
N LYS A 56 6.91 -0.43 6.49
CA LYS A 56 8.20 -0.21 7.17
C LYS A 56 9.15 -1.38 6.99
N LYS A 57 8.66 -2.62 7.13
CA LYS A 57 9.47 -3.83 6.91
C LYS A 57 9.98 -3.92 5.47
N LEU A 58 9.13 -3.63 4.49
CA LEU A 58 9.51 -3.63 3.07
C LEU A 58 10.53 -2.53 2.75
N GLN A 59 10.40 -1.34 3.33
CA GLN A 59 11.39 -0.26 3.20
C GLN A 59 12.75 -0.68 3.80
N ALA A 60 12.75 -1.37 4.95
CA ALA A 60 13.96 -1.83 5.61
C ALA A 60 14.76 -2.87 4.80
N LEU A 61 14.13 -3.56 3.84
CA LEU A 61 14.82 -4.48 2.93
C LEU A 61 15.81 -3.78 2.00
N ASN A 62 15.71 -2.45 1.83
CA ASN A 62 16.63 -1.65 1.00
C ASN A 62 16.87 -2.23 -0.40
N ILE A 63 15.81 -2.72 -1.03
CA ILE A 63 15.89 -3.38 -2.33
C ILE A 63 16.18 -2.33 -3.42
N PRO A 64 17.23 -2.51 -4.25
CA PRO A 64 17.56 -1.56 -5.30
C PRO A 64 16.38 -1.31 -6.24
N ARG A 65 16.15 -0.04 -6.60
CA ARG A 65 15.10 0.42 -7.52
C ARG A 65 13.65 0.23 -7.04
N LEU A 66 13.44 -0.34 -5.85
CA LEU A 66 12.13 -0.43 -5.23
C LEU A 66 11.79 0.91 -4.58
N LYS A 67 10.89 1.68 -5.18
CA LYS A 67 10.44 2.99 -4.71
C LYS A 67 9.20 2.86 -3.82
N ASP A 68 8.88 3.92 -3.09
CA ASP A 68 7.70 3.98 -2.21
C ASP A 68 6.40 3.57 -2.92
N THR A 69 6.20 3.97 -4.18
CA THR A 69 5.01 3.60 -4.97
C THR A 69 4.88 2.09 -5.15
N HIS A 70 6.00 1.38 -5.36
CA HIS A 70 6.00 -0.08 -5.48
C HIS A 70 5.75 -0.72 -4.12
N ILE A 71 6.36 -0.19 -3.05
CA ILE A 71 6.20 -0.70 -1.69
C ILE A 71 4.74 -0.61 -1.25
N ILE A 72 4.10 0.54 -1.48
CA ILE A 72 2.68 0.72 -1.20
C ILE A 72 1.84 -0.28 -2.01
N LYS A 73 2.14 -0.47 -3.30
CA LYS A 73 1.41 -1.44 -4.12
C LYS A 73 1.55 -2.89 -3.61
N ILE A 74 2.75 -3.27 -3.17
CA ILE A 74 2.99 -4.59 -2.57
C ILE A 74 2.22 -4.71 -1.26
N ALA A 75 2.22 -3.67 -0.43
CA ALA A 75 1.45 -3.65 0.81
C ALA A 75 -0.07 -3.69 0.58
N ASP A 76 -0.56 -3.11 -0.53
CA ASP A 76 -1.98 -3.13 -0.92
C ASP A 76 -2.45 -4.52 -1.38
N PHE A 77 -1.63 -5.22 -2.18
CA PHE A 77 -1.99 -6.52 -2.74
C PHE A 77 -1.55 -7.73 -1.90
N MET A 78 -0.57 -7.54 -1.00
CA MET A 78 -0.01 -8.59 -0.15
C MET A 78 0.31 -9.91 -0.89
N PRO A 79 1.12 -9.89 -1.96
CA PRO A 79 1.50 -11.11 -2.66
C PRO A 79 2.42 -11.99 -1.80
N THR A 80 2.01 -13.24 -1.52
CA THR A 80 2.85 -14.19 -0.75
C THR A 80 3.66 -15.10 -1.66
N LYS A 81 3.37 -15.13 -2.96
CA LYS A 81 4.11 -15.92 -3.95
C LYS A 81 4.85 -15.03 -4.95
N VAL A 82 5.98 -15.52 -5.43
CA VAL A 82 6.82 -14.80 -6.41
C VAL A 82 6.05 -14.49 -7.70
N GLU A 83 5.21 -15.40 -8.17
CA GLU A 83 4.40 -15.17 -9.38
C GLU A 83 3.34 -14.08 -9.18
N GLU A 84 2.70 -14.02 -8.00
CA GLU A 84 1.78 -12.94 -7.65
C GLU A 84 2.50 -11.60 -7.58
N LEU A 85 3.69 -11.56 -6.96
CA LEU A 85 4.50 -10.37 -6.87
C LEU A 85 4.94 -9.86 -8.26
N LYS A 86 5.30 -10.77 -9.18
CA LYS A 86 5.61 -10.41 -10.56
C LYS A 86 4.40 -9.78 -11.27
N ILE A 87 3.19 -10.30 -11.04
CA ILE A 87 1.95 -9.73 -11.59
C ILE A 87 1.72 -8.32 -11.04
N VAL A 88 1.88 -8.12 -9.73
CA VAL A 88 1.75 -6.79 -9.08
C VAL A 88 2.74 -5.78 -9.68
N LEU A 89 3.94 -6.23 -10.05
CA LEU A 89 5.02 -5.38 -10.55
C LEU A 89 5.09 -5.28 -12.08
N GLN A 90 4.26 -6.01 -12.83
CA GLN A 90 4.33 -6.10 -14.30
C GLN A 90 4.16 -4.75 -15.00
N GLY A 91 3.42 -3.82 -14.39
CA GLY A 91 3.19 -2.47 -14.93
C GLY A 91 4.34 -1.49 -14.72
N TYR A 92 5.42 -1.89 -14.04
CA TYR A 92 6.53 -1.00 -13.69
C TYR A 92 7.81 -1.39 -14.43
N PRO A 93 8.61 -0.41 -14.91
CA PRO A 93 9.87 -0.66 -15.58
C PRO A 93 10.99 -0.96 -14.56
N ILE A 94 10.80 -2.00 -13.74
CA ILE A 94 11.74 -2.44 -12.71
C ILE A 94 12.14 -3.90 -12.92
N THR A 95 13.37 -4.21 -12.50
CA THR A 95 13.90 -5.57 -12.52
C THR A 95 14.40 -5.86 -11.12
N ILE A 96 13.81 -6.87 -10.48
CA ILE A 96 14.18 -7.33 -9.14
C ILE A 96 14.71 -8.75 -9.29
N ASN A 97 15.87 -9.04 -8.69
CA ASN A 97 16.44 -10.38 -8.72
C ASN A 97 15.60 -11.38 -7.91
N ASN A 98 15.81 -12.67 -8.16
CA ASN A 98 14.99 -13.71 -7.54
C ASN A 98 15.11 -13.75 -6.00
N ASP A 99 16.30 -13.45 -5.46
CA ASP A 99 16.54 -13.43 -4.01
C ASP A 99 15.74 -12.32 -3.32
N ASN A 100 15.68 -11.14 -3.93
CA ASN A 100 14.90 -10.01 -3.42
C ASN A 100 13.39 -10.26 -3.57
N LEU A 101 12.94 -10.90 -4.66
CA LEU A 101 11.53 -11.30 -4.81
C LEU A 101 11.12 -12.25 -3.68
N LYS A 102 11.95 -13.25 -3.37
CA LYS A 102 11.69 -14.18 -2.24
C LYS A 102 11.64 -13.45 -0.90
N LYS A 103 12.59 -12.55 -0.62
CA LYS A 103 12.59 -11.75 0.61
C LYS A 103 11.31 -10.94 0.77
N ILE A 104 10.84 -10.28 -0.28
CA ILE A 104 9.58 -9.53 -0.27
C ILE A 104 8.42 -10.45 0.09
N CYS A 105 8.27 -11.57 -0.62
CA CYS A 105 7.19 -12.54 -0.38
C CYS A 105 7.21 -13.06 1.07
N SER A 106 8.37 -13.41 1.62
CA SER A 106 8.50 -13.85 3.01
C SER A 106 8.08 -12.75 4.00
N THR A 107 8.50 -11.51 3.80
CA THR A 107 8.08 -10.37 4.65
C THR A 107 6.58 -10.14 4.63
N VAL A 108 5.95 -10.31 3.45
CA VAL A 108 4.50 -10.21 3.30
C VAL A 108 3.79 -11.37 3.99
N GLU A 109 4.29 -12.59 3.84
CA GLU A 109 3.74 -13.79 4.46
C GLU A 109 3.71 -13.69 6.00
N GLU A 110 4.82 -13.29 6.61
CA GLU A 110 4.92 -13.03 8.06
C GLU A 110 3.89 -11.99 8.55
N SER A 111 3.58 -10.99 7.72
CA SER A 111 2.65 -9.92 8.05
C SER A 111 1.18 -10.26 7.76
N SER A 112 0.94 -11.31 6.98
CA SER A 112 -0.41 -11.76 6.58
C SER A 112 -1.12 -12.61 7.63
N GLY A 113 -0.41 -13.04 8.68
CA GLY A 113 -0.97 -13.89 9.75
C GLY A 113 -1.39 -15.30 9.29
N LYS A 114 -1.16 -15.66 8.03
CA LYS A 114 -1.42 -16.99 7.47
C LYS A 114 -0.22 -17.87 7.81
N LYS A 115 -0.32 -18.61 8.92
CA LYS A 115 0.49 -19.82 9.17
C LYS A 115 -0.23 -21.03 8.63
#